data_AF-A0A9Q1MMZ9-F1
#
_entry.id   AF-A0A9Q1MMZ9-F1
#
_cell.length_a   1.000
_cell.length_b   1.000
_cell.length_c   1.000
_cell.angle_alpha   90.00
_cell.angle_beta   90.00
_cell.angle_gamma   90.00
#
_symmetry.space_group_name_H-M   'P 1'
#
loop_
_entity.id
_entity.type
_entity.pdbx_description
1 polymer ?
#
loop_
_entity_poly.entity_id
_entity_poly.type
_entity_poly.pdbx_seq_one_letter_code
_entity_poly.pdbx_strand_id
1 'polypeptide(L)'
;MSMCLPQLFSGKGSIISFHTTPFKKTTSAELLPNFRYPSFYFVNLYKIFINDKEIPLNPSLWNFEKDMMGGVIVDTGTTFTRFPQDLYIEFRYVFKQEVRDIPLDYPTGAFDTCYIADPSGPEPKFPFVKLYFGRQDKNNLLLLAQDRVMVHNRGKYCLAFMGWHRSVAIIGSNQLQGVGLTFDTSANTLSFDLDACD
;
A
#
# COMPACT_ATOMS: atom_id res chain seq x y z
N MET A 1 17.96 -3.56 -8.33
CA MET A 1 17.45 -2.25 -8.80
C MET A 1 16.89 -1.53 -7.61
N SER A 2 17.01 -0.21 -7.51
CA SER A 2 16.31 0.58 -6.51
C SER A 2 15.59 1.77 -7.14
N MET A 3 14.51 2.21 -6.53
CA MET A 3 13.77 3.38 -6.98
C MET A 3 13.03 4.07 -5.84
N CYS A 4 12.72 5.35 -5.99
CA CYS A 4 11.84 6.08 -5.08
C CYS A 4 11.04 7.11 -5.87
N LEU A 5 9.71 7.07 -5.70
CA LEU A 5 8.79 8.06 -6.25
C LEU A 5 8.52 9.08 -5.15
N PRO A 6 8.79 10.38 -5.35
CA PRO A 6 8.53 11.39 -4.34
C PRO A 6 7.03 11.58 -4.09
N GLN A 7 6.68 12.16 -2.96
CA GLN A 7 5.33 12.65 -2.70
C GLN A 7 4.91 13.71 -3.73
N LEU A 8 3.62 13.74 -4.05
CA LEU A 8 3.04 14.58 -5.10
C LEU A 8 3.44 16.06 -5.01
N PHE A 9 3.63 16.59 -3.80
CA PHE A 9 3.91 18.00 -3.55
C PHE A 9 5.32 18.30 -3.04
N SER A 10 6.25 17.34 -3.07
CA SER A 10 7.60 17.56 -2.50
C SER A 10 8.51 18.42 -3.38
N GLY A 11 8.20 18.58 -4.66
CA GLY A 11 9.03 19.28 -5.64
C GLY A 11 10.34 18.55 -5.98
N LYS A 12 10.55 17.34 -5.46
CA LYS A 12 11.74 16.51 -5.75
C LYS A 12 11.53 15.64 -6.99
N GLY A 13 12.64 15.24 -7.61
CA GLY A 13 12.66 14.29 -8.73
C GLY A 13 12.62 12.84 -8.25
N SER A 14 12.10 11.94 -9.10
CA SER A 14 12.19 10.49 -8.86
C SER A 14 13.62 9.99 -8.99
N ILE A 15 13.94 8.93 -8.23
CA ILE A 15 15.23 8.24 -8.29
C ILE A 15 15.01 6.85 -8.86
N ILE A 16 15.84 6.44 -9.82
CA ILE A 16 16.02 5.05 -10.21
C ILE A 16 17.52 4.76 -10.29
N SER A 17 17.94 3.61 -9.75
CA SER A 17 19.33 3.19 -9.76
C SER A 17 19.44 1.70 -10.05
N PHE A 18 20.42 1.36 -10.87
CA PHE A 18 20.73 -0.02 -11.24
C PHE A 18 21.99 -0.45 -10.50
N HIS A 19 21.99 -1.69 -9.99
CA HIS A 19 23.10 -2.33 -9.26
C HIS A 19 23.52 -1.69 -7.92
N THR A 20 23.07 -0.49 -7.60
CA THR A 20 23.30 0.19 -6.32
C THR A 20 21.98 0.57 -5.65
N THR A 21 22.04 0.89 -4.35
CA THR A 21 20.92 1.53 -3.64
C THR A 21 21.46 2.59 -2.68
N PRO A 22 20.90 3.81 -2.69
CA PRO A 22 21.19 4.81 -1.67
C PRO A 22 20.31 4.65 -0.42
N PHE A 23 19.34 3.73 -0.45
CA PHE A 23 18.31 3.58 0.59
C PHE A 23 18.73 2.58 1.67
N LYS A 24 18.25 2.81 2.88
CA LYS A 24 18.42 1.89 4.00
C LYS A 24 17.44 0.72 3.85
N LYS A 25 17.88 -0.49 4.17
CA LYS A 25 17.01 -1.69 4.16
C LYS A 25 16.31 -1.87 5.52
N THR A 26 15.42 -0.94 5.89
CA THR A 26 14.81 -0.91 7.24
C THR A 26 13.65 -1.90 7.39
N THR A 27 12.82 -2.03 6.36
CA THR A 27 11.74 -3.02 6.28
C THR A 27 11.99 -3.94 5.11
N SER A 28 11.71 -5.24 5.25
CA SER A 28 11.89 -6.21 4.16
C SER A 28 10.68 -7.14 3.98
N ALA A 29 10.43 -7.48 2.72
CA ALA A 29 9.50 -8.51 2.27
C ALA A 29 10.26 -9.53 1.42
N GLU A 30 9.78 -10.78 1.41
CA GLU A 30 10.28 -11.79 0.48
C GLU A 30 9.62 -11.59 -0.88
N LEU A 31 10.42 -11.62 -1.95
CA LEU A 31 9.93 -11.69 -3.31
C LEU A 31 9.54 -13.12 -3.63
N LEU A 32 8.29 -13.33 -4.02
CA LEU A 32 7.75 -14.64 -4.32
C LEU A 32 7.80 -14.90 -5.84
N PRO A 33 8.57 -15.89 -6.33
CA PRO A 33 8.57 -16.23 -7.74
C PRO A 33 7.21 -16.76 -8.19
N ASN A 34 6.74 -16.30 -9.35
CA ASN A 34 5.50 -16.78 -9.96
C ASN A 34 5.76 -17.21 -11.41
N PHE A 35 5.73 -18.52 -11.69
CA PHE A 35 6.05 -19.03 -13.03
C PHE A 35 5.02 -18.64 -14.10
N ARG A 36 3.78 -18.32 -13.70
CA ARG A 36 2.71 -17.89 -14.60
C ARG A 36 2.86 -16.41 -14.96
N TYR A 37 3.39 -15.61 -14.04
CA TYR A 37 3.62 -14.18 -14.19
C TYR A 37 5.05 -13.79 -13.79
N PRO A 38 6.08 -14.28 -14.52
CA PRO A 38 7.48 -14.19 -14.09
C PRO A 38 8.04 -12.76 -14.13
N SER A 39 7.32 -11.82 -14.76
CA SER A 39 7.71 -10.41 -14.83
C SER A 39 7.20 -9.55 -13.68
N PHE A 40 6.36 -10.09 -12.79
CA PHE A 40 5.80 -9.33 -11.66
C PHE A 40 6.55 -9.59 -10.36
N TYR A 41 6.69 -8.53 -9.56
CA TYR A 41 7.26 -8.59 -8.22
C TYR A 41 6.18 -8.86 -7.19
N PHE A 42 5.96 -10.13 -6.88
CA PHE A 42 5.07 -10.53 -5.80
C PHE A 42 5.78 -10.46 -4.45
N VAL A 43 5.04 -10.10 -3.41
CA VAL A 43 5.52 -10.05 -2.03
C VAL A 43 4.66 -10.89 -1.10
N ASN A 44 5.28 -11.48 -0.08
CA ASN A 44 4.59 -12.28 0.93
C ASN A 44 3.84 -11.40 1.95
N LEU A 45 2.66 -10.87 1.60
CA LEU A 45 1.84 -10.09 2.53
C LEU A 45 1.14 -10.98 3.57
N TYR A 46 1.52 -10.84 4.84
CA TYR A 46 1.09 -11.71 5.95
C TYR A 46 -0.24 -11.28 6.55
N LYS A 47 -0.30 -10.00 6.93
CA LYS A 47 -1.41 -9.41 7.68
C LYS A 47 -1.54 -7.95 7.33
N ILE A 48 -2.79 -7.49 7.32
CA ILE A 48 -3.15 -6.09 7.23
C ILE A 48 -3.81 -5.69 8.55
N PHE A 49 -3.40 -4.55 9.10
CA PHE A 49 -4.14 -3.92 10.19
C PHE A 49 -4.53 -2.50 9.82
N ILE A 50 -5.69 -2.07 10.30
CA ILE A 50 -6.10 -0.67 10.37
C ILE A 50 -6.02 -0.29 11.85
N ASN A 51 -5.11 0.63 12.19
CA ASN A 51 -4.65 0.83 13.56
C ASN A 51 -4.27 -0.54 14.19
N ASP A 52 -5.09 -1.04 15.12
CA ASP A 52 -4.88 -2.32 15.82
C ASP A 52 -5.94 -3.38 15.46
N LYS A 53 -6.80 -3.10 14.46
CA LYS A 53 -7.80 -4.04 13.95
C LYS A 53 -7.23 -4.84 12.79
N GLU A 54 -7.11 -6.15 12.97
CA GLU A 54 -6.68 -7.08 11.91
C GLU A 54 -7.77 -7.24 10.85
N ILE A 55 -7.38 -7.19 9.57
CA ILE A 55 -8.26 -7.48 8.44
C ILE A 55 -8.04 -8.94 8.02
N PRO A 56 -9.09 -9.77 7.97
CA PRO A 56 -8.97 -11.14 7.49
C PRO A 56 -8.43 -11.20 6.05
N LEU A 57 -7.42 -12.02 5.81
CA LEU A 57 -6.84 -12.24 4.48
C LEU A 57 -7.15 -13.66 3.98
N ASN A 58 -7.41 -13.77 2.67
CA ASN A 58 -7.40 -15.07 2.02
C ASN A 58 -5.94 -15.60 1.97
N PRO A 59 -5.68 -16.85 2.40
CA PRO A 59 -4.34 -17.45 2.31
C PRO A 59 -3.69 -17.40 0.93
N SER A 60 -4.47 -17.32 -0.15
CA SER A 60 -3.93 -17.18 -1.51
C SER A 60 -3.18 -15.86 -1.75
N LEU A 61 -3.41 -14.82 -0.94
CA LEU A 61 -2.63 -13.57 -1.00
C LEU A 61 -1.23 -13.75 -0.42
N TRP A 62 -1.05 -14.74 0.46
CA TRP A 62 0.23 -15.03 1.09
C TRP A 62 1.13 -15.90 0.21
N ASN A 63 0.60 -17.01 -0.31
CA ASN A 63 1.40 -18.07 -0.94
C ASN A 63 0.85 -18.54 -2.30
N PHE A 64 -0.02 -17.77 -2.94
CA PHE A 64 -0.76 -18.16 -4.14
C PHE A 64 -1.69 -19.37 -3.94
N GLU A 65 -2.53 -19.61 -4.95
CA GLU A 65 -3.21 -20.89 -5.13
C GLU A 65 -2.34 -21.88 -5.92
N LYS A 66 -2.80 -23.13 -6.06
CA LYS A 66 -2.06 -24.18 -6.78
C LYS A 66 -1.71 -23.84 -8.22
N ASP A 67 -2.50 -22.98 -8.87
CA ASP A 67 -2.32 -22.55 -10.25
C ASP A 67 -1.60 -21.18 -10.37
N MET A 68 -0.98 -20.73 -9.27
CA MET A 68 -0.27 -19.46 -9.11
C MET A 68 -1.14 -18.20 -9.24
N MET A 69 -2.46 -18.33 -9.06
CA MET A 69 -3.35 -17.19 -8.88
C MET A 69 -3.27 -16.62 -7.45
N GLY A 70 -3.73 -15.38 -7.28
CA GLY A 70 -3.64 -14.66 -6.01
C GLY A 70 -2.33 -13.89 -5.86
N GLY A 71 -1.84 -13.78 -4.63
CA GLY A 71 -0.65 -13.01 -4.28
C GLY A 71 -0.86 -11.49 -4.24
N VAL A 72 0.22 -10.78 -3.91
CA VAL A 72 0.26 -9.32 -3.84
C VAL A 72 1.42 -8.79 -4.67
N ILE A 73 1.15 -7.90 -5.62
CA ILE A 73 2.15 -7.30 -6.50
C ILE A 73 2.52 -5.91 -5.98
N VAL A 74 3.79 -5.53 -6.06
CA VAL A 74 4.22 -4.13 -5.96
C VAL A 74 4.32 -3.54 -7.35
N ASP A 75 3.49 -2.54 -7.66
CA ASP A 75 3.38 -1.99 -9.02
C ASP A 75 3.26 -0.47 -9.01
N THR A 76 4.26 0.20 -9.58
CA THR A 76 4.28 1.66 -9.73
C THR A 76 3.44 2.17 -10.89
N GLY A 77 3.00 1.28 -11.80
CA GLY A 77 2.08 1.61 -12.89
C GLY A 77 0.63 1.75 -12.46
N THR A 78 0.27 1.18 -11.31
CA THR A 78 -1.07 1.30 -10.71
C THR A 78 -1.09 2.42 -9.67
N THR A 79 -1.95 3.43 -9.84
CA THR A 79 -1.98 4.60 -8.94
C THR A 79 -2.36 4.25 -7.50
N PHE A 80 -3.51 3.61 -7.29
CA PHE A 80 -4.04 3.29 -5.96
C PHE A 80 -4.03 1.79 -5.72
N THR A 81 -3.71 1.37 -4.51
CA THR A 81 -3.75 -0.04 -4.11
C THR A 81 -5.07 -0.69 -4.49
N ARG A 82 -4.98 -1.86 -5.13
CA ARG A 82 -6.13 -2.67 -5.54
C ARG A 82 -6.23 -3.92 -4.67
N PHE A 83 -7.37 -4.16 -4.06
CA PHE A 83 -7.65 -5.40 -3.34
C PHE A 83 -8.73 -6.21 -4.06
N PRO A 84 -8.65 -7.56 -4.01
CA PRO A 84 -9.79 -8.41 -4.37
C PRO A 84 -11.05 -7.91 -3.67
N GLN A 85 -12.18 -7.98 -4.37
CA GLN A 85 -13.42 -7.31 -3.95
C GLN A 85 -13.82 -7.63 -2.50
N ASP A 86 -13.75 -8.89 -2.08
CA ASP A 86 -14.15 -9.32 -0.74
C ASP A 86 -13.23 -8.72 0.34
N LEU A 87 -11.91 -8.76 0.11
CA LEU A 87 -10.94 -8.11 1.00
C LEU A 87 -11.19 -6.60 1.09
N TYR A 88 -11.47 -5.96 -0.05
CA TYR A 88 -11.73 -4.53 -0.07
C TYR A 88 -12.98 -4.14 0.72
N ILE A 89 -14.05 -4.93 0.63
CA ILE A 89 -15.30 -4.69 1.36
C ILE A 89 -15.02 -4.66 2.87
N GLU A 90 -14.32 -5.67 3.39
CA GLU A 90 -13.95 -5.76 4.81
C GLU A 90 -12.99 -4.65 5.21
N PHE A 91 -11.95 -4.41 4.41
CA PHE A 91 -10.98 -3.34 4.64
C PHE A 91 -11.67 -1.97 4.74
N ARG A 92 -12.54 -1.63 3.78
CA ARG A 92 -13.28 -0.38 3.74
C ARG A 92 -14.24 -0.25 4.92
N TYR A 93 -14.90 -1.34 5.29
CA TYR A 93 -15.82 -1.37 6.43
C TYR A 93 -15.07 -1.06 7.74
N VAL A 94 -13.98 -1.77 8.02
CA VAL A 94 -13.16 -1.52 9.22
C VAL A 94 -12.53 -0.13 9.19
N PHE A 95 -12.08 0.34 8.03
CA PHE A 95 -11.54 1.70 7.88
C PHE A 95 -12.55 2.75 8.32
N LYS A 96 -13.80 2.63 7.86
CA LYS A 96 -14.90 3.54 8.25
C LYS A 96 -15.20 3.53 9.74
N GLN A 97 -15.04 2.41 10.41
CA GLN A 97 -15.24 2.30 11.85
C GLN A 97 -14.11 2.95 12.67
N GLU A 98 -12.89 2.92 12.14
CA GLU A 98 -11.71 3.45 12.82
C GLU A 98 -11.52 4.96 12.60
N VAL A 99 -12.17 5.56 11.60
CA VAL A 99 -12.22 7.03 11.43
C VAL A 99 -13.14 7.62 12.49
N ARG A 100 -12.62 8.57 13.27
CA ARG A 100 -13.35 9.28 14.33
C ARG A 100 -13.45 10.75 14.02
N ASP A 101 -14.59 11.35 14.37
CA ASP A 101 -14.82 12.80 14.36
C ASP A 101 -14.63 13.51 13.02
N ILE A 102 -14.57 12.77 11.91
CA ILE A 102 -14.53 13.31 10.56
C ILE A 102 -15.78 12.81 9.81
N PRO A 103 -16.69 13.70 9.39
CA PRO A 103 -17.90 13.32 8.68
C PRO A 103 -17.62 12.57 7.37
N LEU A 104 -18.27 11.43 7.19
CA LEU A 104 -18.33 10.73 5.91
C LEU A 104 -19.14 11.56 4.92
N ASP A 105 -18.64 11.67 3.69
CA ASP A 105 -19.27 12.42 2.61
C ASP A 105 -19.59 11.49 1.43
N TYR A 106 -20.39 11.98 0.49
CA TYR A 106 -20.78 11.24 -0.70
C TYR A 106 -19.56 10.84 -1.55
N PRO A 107 -19.57 9.62 -2.12
CA PRO A 107 -18.62 9.17 -3.13
C PRO A 107 -18.37 10.19 -4.23
N THR A 108 -17.17 10.21 -4.80
CA THR A 108 -16.82 11.11 -5.91
C THR A 108 -15.90 10.43 -6.91
N GLY A 109 -16.30 10.43 -8.18
CA GLY A 109 -15.55 9.77 -9.24
C GLY A 109 -15.33 8.28 -8.94
N ALA A 110 -14.06 7.86 -8.90
CA ALA A 110 -13.67 6.48 -8.60
C ALA A 110 -13.60 6.15 -7.09
N PHE A 111 -13.79 7.14 -6.21
CA PHE A 111 -13.67 6.96 -4.76
C PHE A 111 -15.02 6.74 -4.11
N ASP A 112 -15.17 5.63 -3.40
CA ASP A 112 -16.42 5.23 -2.73
C ASP A 112 -16.50 5.62 -1.24
N THR A 113 -15.38 6.11 -0.70
CA THR A 113 -15.20 6.42 0.71
C THR A 113 -14.42 7.73 0.79
N CYS A 114 -15.14 8.81 1.09
CA CYS A 114 -14.56 10.13 1.20
C CYS A 114 -15.08 10.81 2.46
N TYR A 115 -14.27 11.71 2.99
CA TYR A 115 -14.56 12.47 4.20
C TYR A 115 -14.37 13.95 3.92
N ILE A 116 -15.18 14.77 4.56
CA ILE A 116 -15.06 16.22 4.53
C ILE A 116 -14.52 16.69 5.88
N ALA A 117 -13.44 17.47 5.85
CA ALA A 117 -12.87 18.09 7.04
C ALA A 117 -13.26 19.57 7.07
N ASP A 118 -13.36 20.13 8.28
CA ASP A 118 -13.55 21.57 8.45
C ASP A 118 -12.30 22.32 7.93
N PRO A 119 -12.43 23.18 6.91
CA PRO A 119 -11.30 23.96 6.39
C PRO A 119 -10.65 24.89 7.41
N SER A 120 -11.37 25.26 8.48
CA SER A 120 -10.89 26.10 9.57
C SER A 120 -10.41 25.29 10.78
N GLY A 121 -10.56 23.95 10.72
CA GLY A 121 -10.16 23.03 11.77
C GLY A 121 -8.70 22.57 11.65
N PRO A 122 -8.21 21.76 12.62
CA PRO A 122 -6.92 21.11 12.50
C PRO A 122 -6.91 20.10 11.33
N GLU A 123 -5.72 19.76 10.85
CA GLU A 123 -5.55 18.74 9.82
C GLU A 123 -6.17 17.40 10.27
N PRO A 124 -7.05 16.79 9.44
CA PRO A 124 -7.72 15.55 9.80
C PRO A 124 -6.72 14.41 9.95
N LYS A 125 -6.88 13.60 11.00
CA LYS A 125 -6.06 12.42 11.24
C LYS A 125 -6.83 11.16 10.85
N PHE A 126 -6.32 10.43 9.88
CA PHE A 126 -6.87 9.15 9.46
C PHE A 126 -6.16 7.95 10.09
N PRO A 127 -6.83 6.77 10.16
CA PRO A 127 -6.23 5.54 10.63
C PRO A 127 -4.95 5.17 9.88
N PHE A 128 -3.99 4.57 10.60
CA PHE A 128 -2.82 3.97 9.96
C PHE A 128 -3.19 2.65 9.30
N VAL A 129 -2.57 2.34 8.17
CA VAL A 129 -2.63 1.00 7.57
C VAL A 129 -1.26 0.34 7.74
N LYS A 130 -1.23 -0.83 8.39
CA LYS A 130 -0.02 -1.60 8.67
C LYS A 130 -0.01 -2.83 7.75
N LEU A 131 1.00 -2.95 6.90
CA LEU A 131 1.22 -4.12 6.06
C LEU A 131 2.41 -4.90 6.61
N TYR A 132 2.17 -6.12 7.10
CA TYR A 132 3.23 -7.00 7.58
C TYR A 132 3.59 -8.03 6.52
N PHE A 133 4.88 -8.25 6.28
CA PHE A 133 5.39 -9.21 5.31
C PHE A 133 6.12 -10.37 6.00
N GLY A 134 5.89 -11.63 5.64
CA GLY A 134 6.58 -12.79 6.25
C GLY A 134 6.22 -13.11 7.72
N ARG A 135 5.98 -12.10 8.55
CA ARG A 135 5.62 -12.21 9.98
C ARG A 135 5.22 -10.85 10.53
N GLN A 136 4.56 -10.86 11.69
CA GLN A 136 4.25 -9.65 12.44
C GLN A 136 5.47 -9.20 13.26
N ASP A 137 6.45 -8.59 12.60
CA ASP A 137 7.68 -8.05 13.19
C ASP A 137 7.93 -6.60 12.71
N LYS A 138 8.66 -5.81 13.51
CA LYS A 138 8.97 -4.41 13.18
C LYS A 138 9.77 -4.27 11.88
N ASN A 139 10.72 -5.17 11.60
CA ASN A 139 11.55 -5.14 10.39
C ASN A 139 10.80 -5.66 9.15
N ASN A 140 9.53 -6.01 9.32
CA ASN A 140 8.65 -6.55 8.30
C ASN A 140 7.37 -5.71 8.13
N LEU A 141 7.31 -4.53 8.77
CA LEU A 141 6.15 -3.65 8.78
C LEU A 141 6.35 -2.45 7.84
N LEU A 142 5.54 -2.38 6.78
CA LEU A 142 5.32 -1.14 6.05
C LEU A 142 4.13 -0.38 6.67
N LEU A 143 4.43 0.74 7.32
CA LEU A 143 3.44 1.64 7.92
C LEU A 143 3.02 2.71 6.91
N LEU A 144 1.73 2.74 6.58
CA LEU A 144 1.12 3.75 5.71
C LEU A 144 0.34 4.75 6.56
N ALA A 145 0.59 6.03 6.32
CA ALA A 145 -0.02 7.14 7.04
C ALA A 145 -0.44 8.25 6.06
N GLN A 146 -1.44 9.04 6.45
CA GLN A 146 -1.91 10.25 5.76
C GLN A 146 -2.00 10.08 4.24
N ASP A 147 -1.16 10.76 3.45
CA ASP A 147 -1.20 10.78 1.98
C ASP A 147 -0.98 9.40 1.32
N ARG A 148 -0.39 8.44 2.05
CA ARG A 148 -0.28 7.05 1.59
C ARG A 148 -1.60 6.28 1.78
N VAL A 149 -2.51 6.78 2.60
CA VAL A 149 -3.80 6.14 2.94
C VAL A 149 -4.98 6.89 2.30
N MET A 150 -4.90 8.20 2.26
CA MET A 150 -5.93 9.12 1.78
C MET A 150 -5.38 10.00 0.67
N VAL A 151 -6.22 10.41 -0.26
CA VAL A 151 -5.88 11.38 -1.30
C VAL A 151 -6.85 12.56 -1.23
N HIS A 152 -6.31 13.77 -1.37
CA HIS A 152 -7.13 14.96 -1.47
C HIS A 152 -7.69 15.11 -2.89
N ASN A 153 -9.03 15.08 -3.03
CA ASN A 153 -9.72 15.15 -4.31
C ASN A 153 -10.94 16.08 -4.19
N ARG A 154 -10.95 17.18 -4.95
CA ARG A 154 -12.05 18.16 -5.01
C ARG A 154 -12.54 18.64 -3.63
N GLY A 155 -11.61 18.95 -2.72
CA GLY A 155 -11.94 19.44 -1.37
C GLY A 155 -12.32 18.35 -0.37
N LYS A 156 -12.12 17.07 -0.70
CA LYS A 156 -12.42 15.92 0.16
C LYS A 156 -11.18 15.06 0.35
N TYR A 157 -11.13 14.33 1.46
CA TYR A 157 -10.14 13.27 1.69
C TYR A 157 -10.76 11.92 1.35
N CYS A 158 -10.26 11.27 0.31
CA CYS A 158 -10.81 10.02 -0.21
C CYS A 158 -9.85 8.84 0.03
N LEU A 159 -10.38 7.67 0.37
CA LEU A 159 -9.58 6.47 0.63
C LEU A 159 -8.82 6.05 -0.64
N ALA A 160 -7.49 5.97 -0.55
CA ALA A 160 -6.60 5.64 -1.67
C ALA A 160 -6.44 4.13 -1.89
N PHE A 161 -7.50 3.37 -1.63
CA PHE A 161 -7.62 1.92 -1.81
C PHE A 161 -8.90 1.63 -2.58
N MET A 162 -8.85 0.67 -3.50
CA MET A 162 -9.99 0.34 -4.35
C MET A 162 -10.17 -1.17 -4.49
N GLY A 163 -11.41 -1.62 -4.55
CA GLY A 163 -11.76 -2.99 -4.93
C GLY A 163 -11.62 -3.21 -6.44
N TRP A 164 -11.46 -4.47 -6.84
CA TRP A 164 -11.59 -4.91 -8.23
C TRP A 164 -11.94 -6.40 -8.34
N HIS A 165 -12.36 -6.82 -9.53
CA HIS A 165 -12.76 -8.20 -9.84
C HIS A 165 -11.57 -9.07 -10.30
N ARG A 166 -10.50 -9.12 -9.49
CA ARG A 166 -9.33 -9.99 -9.68
C ARG A 166 -8.95 -10.62 -8.34
N SER A 167 -8.35 -11.81 -8.37
CA SER A 167 -7.88 -12.52 -7.16
C SER A 167 -6.55 -11.99 -6.61
N VAL A 168 -5.79 -11.24 -7.43
CA VAL A 168 -4.51 -10.63 -7.03
C VAL A 168 -4.74 -9.26 -6.37
N ALA A 169 -3.90 -8.93 -5.39
CA ALA A 169 -3.81 -7.58 -4.83
C ALA A 169 -2.63 -6.81 -5.43
N ILE A 170 -2.71 -5.48 -5.44
CA ILE A 170 -1.63 -4.59 -5.90
C ILE A 170 -1.38 -3.53 -4.85
N ILE A 171 -0.13 -3.36 -4.41
CA ILE A 171 0.34 -2.18 -3.70
C ILE A 171 0.73 -1.13 -4.75
N GLY A 172 -0.07 -0.07 -4.85
CA GLY A 172 0.04 0.96 -5.88
C GLY A 172 1.01 2.09 -5.53
N SER A 173 1.31 2.93 -6.51
CA SER A 173 2.29 4.01 -6.38
C SER A 173 1.94 5.03 -5.31
N ASN A 174 0.66 5.33 -5.04
CA ASN A 174 0.25 6.23 -3.95
C ASN A 174 0.75 5.74 -2.58
N GLN A 175 0.66 4.44 -2.31
CA GLN A 175 1.15 3.84 -1.06
C GLN A 175 2.69 3.80 -1.00
N LEU A 176 3.37 3.90 -2.15
CA LEU A 176 4.82 3.82 -2.29
C LEU A 176 5.49 5.21 -2.44
N GLN A 177 4.73 6.30 -2.41
CA GLN A 177 5.28 7.65 -2.45
C GLN A 177 6.20 7.90 -1.26
N GLY A 178 7.36 8.50 -1.50
CA GLY A 178 8.42 8.71 -0.52
C GLY A 178 9.16 7.45 -0.09
N VAL A 179 8.77 6.26 -0.58
CA VAL A 179 9.34 4.99 -0.12
C VAL A 179 10.45 4.55 -1.07
N GLY A 180 11.67 4.47 -0.54
CA GLY A 180 12.83 3.89 -1.23
C GLY A 180 12.66 2.38 -1.35
N LEU A 181 12.46 1.89 -2.56
CA LEU A 181 12.33 0.48 -2.87
C LEU A 181 13.67 -0.07 -3.33
N THR A 182 14.12 -1.18 -2.73
CA THR A 182 15.31 -1.91 -3.18
C THR A 182 14.94 -3.34 -3.52
N PHE A 183 14.92 -3.64 -4.82
CA PHE A 183 14.69 -4.98 -5.37
C PHE A 183 16.02 -5.73 -5.48
N ASP A 184 16.18 -6.76 -4.65
CA ASP A 184 17.29 -7.71 -4.67
C ASP A 184 16.77 -9.07 -5.13
N THR A 185 16.78 -9.29 -6.44
CA THR A 185 16.31 -10.53 -7.06
C THR A 185 17.29 -11.70 -6.86
N SER A 186 18.53 -11.43 -6.44
CA SER A 186 19.48 -12.49 -6.08
C SER A 186 19.15 -13.09 -4.71
N ALA A 187 18.72 -12.24 -3.77
CA ALA A 187 18.31 -12.63 -2.43
C ALA A 187 16.78 -12.79 -2.27
N ASN A 188 16.02 -12.70 -3.36
CA ASN A 188 14.54 -12.69 -3.35
C ASN A 188 13.97 -11.76 -2.26
N THR A 189 14.46 -10.53 -2.18
CA THR A 189 14.05 -9.57 -1.16
C THR A 189 13.65 -8.24 -1.79
N LEU A 190 12.57 -7.65 -1.29
CA LEU A 190 12.23 -6.25 -1.49
C LEU A 190 12.36 -5.52 -0.17
N SER A 191 13.22 -4.50 -0.12
CA SER A 191 13.33 -3.63 1.05
C SER A 191 12.67 -2.28 0.82
N PHE A 192 12.11 -1.72 1.89
CA PHE A 192 11.44 -0.43 1.93
C PHE A 192 12.19 0.51 2.89
N ASP A 193 12.37 1.75 2.47
CA ASP A 193 12.91 2.86 3.26
C ASP A 193 11.90 4.01 3.27
N LEU A 194 11.23 4.25 4.40
CA LEU A 194 10.23 5.29 4.48
C LEU A 194 10.87 6.67 4.42
N ASP A 195 10.22 7.61 3.73
CA ASP A 195 10.59 9.02 3.61
C ASP A 195 12.02 9.22 3.06
N ALA A 196 12.41 8.36 2.12
CA ALA A 196 13.77 8.28 1.58
C ALA A 196 14.05 9.28 0.44
N CYS A 197 13.02 9.83 -0.19
CA CYS A 197 13.16 10.79 -1.30
C CYS A 197 12.17 11.97 -1.24
N ASP A 198 11.65 12.27 -0.05
CA ASP A 198 10.79 13.42 0.23
C ASP A 198 11.55 14.59 0.85
#